data_AF-B9DWB1-F1
#
_entry.id   AF-B9DWB1-F1
#
_cell.length_a   1.000
_cell.length_b   1.000
_cell.length_c   1.000
_cell.angle_alpha   90.00
_cell.angle_beta   90.00
_cell.angle_gamma   90.00
#
_symmetry.space_group_name_H-M   'P 1'
#
loop_
_entity.id
_entity.type
_entity.pdbx_description
1 polymer ?
#
loop_
_entity_poly.entity_id
_entity_poly.type
_entity_poly.pdbx_seq_one_letter_code
_entity_poly.pdbx_strand_id
1 'polypeptide(L)'
;MTPKIEFGKWYEDESIDSVFIDFTGIPGGFGGYDDIPEDIKTMVFTTNQEKSGDGIINYAEVINPEPLLNSKFADTYEINGYNVKKLIMDAYNEQIENN
;
A
#
# COMPACT_ATOMS: atom_id res chain seq x y z
N MET A 1 3.33 -12.22 10.62
CA MET A 1 4.37 -11.67 9.73
C MET A 1 3.95 -10.25 9.43
N THR A 2 4.83 -9.27 9.57
CA THR A 2 4.48 -7.85 9.37
C THR A 2 4.73 -7.48 7.91
N PRO A 3 3.85 -6.70 7.26
CA PRO A 3 4.11 -6.17 5.93
C PRO A 3 5.40 -5.33 5.92
N LYS A 4 6.13 -5.33 4.80
CA LYS A 4 7.25 -4.39 4.61
C LYS A 4 6.75 -3.16 3.88
N ILE A 5 7.25 -2.00 4.26
CA ILE A 5 6.88 -0.71 3.65
C ILE A 5 8.12 -0.12 2.98
N GLU A 6 7.99 0.26 1.70
CA GLU A 6 9.02 0.95 0.94
C GLU A 6 8.43 2.23 0.34
N PHE A 7 9.15 3.34 0.50
CA PHE A 7 8.76 4.64 -0.05
C PHE A 7 9.48 4.87 -1.38
N GLY A 8 8.75 5.33 -2.39
CA GLY A 8 9.27 5.50 -3.74
C GLY A 8 8.50 6.54 -4.54
N LYS A 9 8.64 6.43 -5.85
CA LYS A 9 7.95 7.25 -6.84
C LYS A 9 7.19 6.34 -7.78
N TRP A 10 6.06 6.81 -8.29
CA TRP A 10 5.27 6.04 -9.23
C TRP A 10 6.00 5.87 -10.57
N TYR A 11 5.98 4.65 -11.13
CA TYR A 11 6.79 4.31 -12.31
C TYR A 11 6.35 5.03 -13.60
N GLU A 12 5.08 5.46 -13.70
CA GLU A 12 4.60 6.21 -14.87
C GLU A 12 4.87 7.71 -14.75
N ASP A 13 5.05 8.22 -13.53
CA ASP A 13 5.35 9.63 -13.25
C ASP A 13 6.15 9.75 -11.95
N GLU A 14 7.47 9.92 -12.07
CA GLU A 14 8.38 10.04 -10.92
C GLU A 14 8.17 11.31 -10.07
N SER A 15 7.32 12.24 -10.53
CA SER A 15 6.93 13.40 -9.72
C SER A 15 5.92 13.06 -8.63
N ILE A 16 5.25 11.91 -8.73
CA ILE A 16 4.21 11.45 -7.81
C ILE A 16 4.81 10.47 -6.81
N ASP A 17 4.64 10.75 -5.52
CA ASP A 17 5.04 9.83 -4.45
C ASP A 17 4.23 8.53 -4.50
N SER A 18 4.88 7.40 -4.22
CA SER A 18 4.21 6.12 -4.04
C SER A 18 4.73 5.39 -2.80
N VAL A 19 3.86 4.57 -2.21
CA VAL A 19 4.22 3.69 -1.08
C VAL A 19 3.93 2.25 -1.47
N PHE A 20 4.97 1.43 -1.47
CA PHE A 20 4.88 0.00 -1.72
C PHE A 20 4.75 -0.75 -0.40
N ILE A 21 3.79 -1.68 -0.35
CA ILE A 21 3.45 -2.48 0.83
C ILE A 21 3.55 -3.95 0.44
N ASP A 22 4.59 -4.63 0.90
CA ASP A 22 4.83 -6.04 0.65
C ASP A 22 4.06 -6.90 1.67
N PHE A 23 3.09 -7.67 1.18
CA PHE A 23 2.34 -8.67 1.92
C PHE A 23 2.83 -10.11 1.63
N THR A 24 3.98 -10.29 1.00
CA THR A 24 4.52 -11.62 0.66
C THR A 24 4.67 -12.48 1.93
N GLY A 25 4.05 -13.65 1.92
CA GLY A 25 4.00 -14.57 3.07
C GLY A 25 2.85 -14.30 4.07
N ILE A 26 2.00 -13.30 3.83
CA ILE A 26 0.76 -13.06 4.58
C ILE A 26 -0.41 -13.73 3.84
N PRO A 27 -1.17 -14.62 4.49
CA PRO A 27 -2.36 -15.23 3.90
C PRO A 27 -3.44 -14.18 3.63
N GLY A 28 -3.94 -14.13 2.41
CA GLY A 28 -4.93 -13.15 1.97
C GLY A 28 -4.74 -12.90 0.49
N GLY A 29 -5.84 -12.79 -0.26
CA GLY A 29 -5.79 -12.79 -1.71
C GLY A 29 -6.78 -11.81 -2.29
N PHE A 30 -6.59 -10.51 -2.03
CA PHE A 30 -7.26 -9.51 -2.84
C PHE A 30 -6.40 -9.21 -4.07
N GLY A 31 -6.96 -9.39 -5.26
CA GLY A 31 -6.31 -9.03 -6.52
C GLY A 31 -7.26 -8.11 -7.27
N GLY A 32 -6.88 -6.85 -7.42
CA GLY A 32 -7.78 -5.83 -7.94
C GLY A 32 -7.20 -4.43 -7.88
N TYR A 33 -7.94 -3.51 -8.50
CA TYR A 33 -7.77 -2.08 -8.36
C TYR A 33 -8.93 -1.59 -7.51
N ASP A 34 -8.64 -0.95 -6.39
CA ASP A 34 -9.65 -0.25 -5.62
C ASP A 34 -9.45 1.25 -5.81
N ASP A 35 -10.46 1.88 -6.41
CA ASP A 35 -10.61 3.32 -6.36
C ASP A 35 -11.19 3.68 -4.99
N ILE A 36 -10.40 4.41 -4.19
CA ILE A 36 -10.87 4.88 -2.89
C ILE A 36 -11.86 6.03 -3.11
N PRO A 37 -13.06 6.01 -2.49
CA PRO A 37 -14.05 7.08 -2.62
C PRO A 37 -13.49 8.47 -2.24
N GLU A 38 -14.15 9.55 -2.68
CA GLU A 38 -13.87 10.96 -2.34
C GLU A 38 -12.79 11.70 -3.17
N ASP A 39 -12.65 11.43 -4.48
CA ASP A 39 -11.65 12.08 -5.37
C ASP A 39 -10.19 11.94 -4.87
N ILE A 40 -9.97 10.97 -3.99
CA ILE A 40 -8.68 10.55 -3.49
C ILE A 40 -7.97 9.92 -4.69
N LYS A 41 -6.93 10.58 -5.22
CA LYS A 41 -6.09 10.08 -6.32
C LYS A 41 -5.19 8.91 -5.90
N THR A 42 -5.72 8.03 -5.07
CA THR A 42 -5.01 6.89 -4.53
C THR A 42 -5.56 5.64 -5.15
N MET A 43 -4.76 5.08 -6.04
CA MET A 43 -4.98 3.76 -6.61
C MET A 43 -4.19 2.76 -5.76
N VAL A 44 -4.86 1.71 -5.32
CA VAL A 44 -4.25 0.54 -4.70
C VAL A 44 -4.13 -0.53 -5.77
N PHE A 45 -2.92 -0.91 -6.15
CA PHE A 45 -2.71 -2.06 -7.01
C PHE A 45 -2.34 -3.28 -6.17
N THR A 46 -3.25 -4.27 -6.10
CA THR A 46 -2.96 -5.54 -5.45
C THR A 46 -2.88 -6.67 -6.48
N THR A 47 -1.77 -7.40 -6.46
CA THR A 47 -1.57 -8.56 -7.34
C THR A 47 -1.31 -9.79 -6.50
N ASN A 48 -2.07 -10.86 -6.75
CA ASN A 48 -1.72 -12.21 -6.30
C ASN A 48 -1.22 -12.95 -7.53
N GLN A 49 0.08 -12.92 -7.80
CA GLN A 49 0.64 -13.73 -8.87
C GLN A 49 1.36 -14.93 -8.31
N GLU A 50 0.80 -16.12 -8.57
CA GLU A 50 1.49 -17.41 -8.48
C GLU A 50 2.43 -17.66 -9.68
N LYS A 51 2.59 -16.69 -10.60
CA LYS A 51 3.08 -16.97 -11.96
C LYS A 51 4.59 -16.99 -12.18
N SER A 52 5.43 -16.65 -11.20
CA SER A 52 6.89 -16.50 -11.43
C SER A 52 7.75 -17.64 -10.87
N GLY A 53 7.19 -18.67 -10.24
CA GLY A 53 8.00 -19.74 -9.63
C GLY A 53 8.72 -19.33 -8.32
N ASP A 54 8.65 -18.05 -7.94
CA ASP A 54 9.23 -17.46 -6.73
C ASP A 54 8.23 -17.38 -5.54
N GLY A 55 7.03 -17.96 -5.67
CA GLY A 55 5.99 -17.96 -4.64
C GLY A 55 4.87 -16.95 -4.89
N ILE A 56 3.92 -16.87 -3.95
CA ILE A 56 2.79 -15.94 -4.01
C ILE A 56 3.34 -14.53 -3.80
N ILE A 57 3.45 -13.75 -4.88
CA ILE A 57 3.71 -12.31 -4.80
C ILE A 57 2.39 -11.66 -4.37
N ASN A 58 2.41 -10.94 -3.25
CA ASN A 58 1.27 -10.22 -2.69
C ASN A 58 1.75 -8.85 -2.21
N TYR A 59 1.34 -7.77 -2.86
CA TYR A 59 1.72 -6.41 -2.48
C TYR A 59 0.63 -5.42 -2.84
N ALA A 60 0.66 -4.24 -2.22
CA ALA A 60 -0.12 -3.07 -2.60
C ALA A 60 0.81 -1.89 -2.94
N GLU A 61 0.58 -1.19 -4.05
CA GLU A 61 1.17 0.13 -4.28
C GLU A 61 0.12 1.21 -4.09
N VAL A 62 0.42 2.21 -3.25
CA VAL A 62 -0.43 3.36 -2.95
C VAL A 62 0.15 4.59 -3.65
N ILE A 63 -0.45 4.97 -4.78
CA ILE A 63 -0.03 6.12 -5.58
C ILE A 63 -0.60 7.39 -4.94
N ASN A 64 0.21 8.46 -4.80
CA ASN A 64 -0.16 9.71 -4.14
C ASN A 64 -0.85 9.46 -2.79
N PRO A 65 -0.10 9.12 -1.72
CA PRO A 65 -0.68 8.67 -0.45
C PRO A 65 -1.38 9.77 0.36
N GLU A 66 -1.10 11.06 0.09
CA GLU A 66 -1.60 12.18 0.90
C GLU A 66 -3.14 12.18 1.08
N PRO A 67 -3.97 11.98 0.04
CA PRO A 67 -5.41 11.99 0.22
C PRO A 67 -5.91 10.79 1.03
N LEU A 68 -5.28 9.62 0.90
CA LEU A 68 -5.59 8.44 1.72
C LEU A 68 -5.31 8.72 3.20
N LEU A 69 -4.17 9.34 3.52
CA LEU A 69 -3.79 9.66 4.90
C LEU A 69 -4.75 10.66 5.57
N ASN A 70 -5.40 11.51 4.78
CA ASN A 70 -6.37 12.49 5.28
C ASN A 70 -7.82 11.99 5.29
N SER A 71 -8.11 10.85 4.67
CA SER A 71 -9.47 10.32 4.57
C SER A 71 -9.95 9.65 5.86
N LYS A 72 -11.24 9.84 6.17
CA LYS A 72 -11.95 9.08 7.20
C LYS A 72 -12.34 7.68 6.75
N PHE A 73 -12.58 7.48 5.46
CA PHE A 73 -12.84 6.15 4.91
C PHE A 73 -11.64 5.22 5.17
N ALA A 74 -10.43 5.76 4.99
CA ALA A 74 -9.20 5.02 5.20
C ALA A 74 -8.94 4.60 6.67
N ASP A 75 -9.68 5.15 7.64
CA ASP A 75 -9.60 4.73 9.05
C ASP A 75 -10.11 3.29 9.26
N THR A 76 -10.93 2.78 8.33
CA THR A 76 -11.48 1.41 8.36
C THR A 76 -11.13 0.57 7.14
N TYR A 77 -10.38 1.13 6.17
CA TYR A 77 -9.99 0.42 4.96
C TYR A 77 -8.84 -0.56 5.25
N GLU A 78 -9.05 -1.83 4.93
CA GLU A 78 -8.10 -2.90 5.21
C GLU A 78 -7.77 -3.72 3.97
N ILE A 79 -6.49 -4.07 3.84
CA ILE A 79 -6.00 -5.06 2.86
C ILE A 79 -5.34 -6.18 3.64
N ASN A 80 -5.74 -7.43 3.37
CA ASN A 80 -5.23 -8.62 4.04
C ASN A 80 -5.31 -8.53 5.59
N GLY A 81 -6.33 -7.84 6.12
CA GLY A 81 -6.53 -7.63 7.57
C GLY A 81 -5.65 -6.55 8.19
N TYR A 82 -4.96 -5.73 7.38
CA TYR A 82 -4.17 -4.59 7.85
C TYR A 82 -4.78 -3.28 7.37
N ASN A 83 -4.93 -2.33 8.28
CA ASN A 83 -5.32 -0.97 7.93
C ASN A 83 -4.18 -0.27 7.17
N VAL A 84 -4.42 0.06 5.90
CA VAL A 84 -3.39 0.60 4.99
C VAL A 84 -2.88 1.95 5.46
N LYS A 85 -3.79 2.84 5.87
CA LYS A 85 -3.43 4.17 6.38
C LYS A 85 -2.50 4.08 7.58
N LYS A 86 -2.82 3.20 8.53
CA LYS A 86 -2.02 2.99 9.73
C LYS A 86 -0.62 2.47 9.40
N LEU A 87 -0.50 1.47 8.52
CA LEU A 87 0.80 0.96 8.09
C LEU A 87 1.71 2.06 7.54
N ILE A 88 1.15 2.93 6.68
CA ILE A 88 1.91 4.03 6.08
C ILE A 88 2.29 5.08 7.13
N MET A 89 1.37 5.45 8.01
CA MET A 89 1.64 6.40 9.10
C MET A 89 2.72 5.89 10.06
N ASP A 90 2.65 4.63 10.47
CA ASP A 90 3.63 4.01 11.35
C ASP A 90 5.02 4.02 10.69
N ALA A 91 5.11 3.69 9.40
CA ALA A 91 6.36 3.74 8.64
C ALA A 91 6.94 5.16 8.47
N TYR A 92 6.09 6.18 8.28
CA TYR A 92 6.55 7.58 8.27
C TYR A 92 7.13 8.00 9.63
N ASN A 93 6.49 7.60 10.72
CA ASN A 93 6.98 7.91 12.06
C ASN A 93 8.33 7.24 12.33
N GLU A 94 8.50 5.97 11.92
CA GLU A 94 9.77 5.26 12.02
C GLU A 94 10.90 5.94 11.22
N GLN A 95 10.61 6.50 10.03
CA GLN A 95 11.61 7.28 9.29
C GLN A 95 12.03 8.56 10.02
N ILE A 96 11.10 9.23 10.68
CA ILE A 96 11.38 10.46 11.45
C ILE A 96 12.25 10.14 12.68
N GLU A 97 11.98 9.03 13.36
CA GLU A 97 12.75 8.62 14.54
C GLU A 97 14.18 8.16 14.21
N ASN A 98 14.41 7.71 12.98
CA ASN A 98 15.71 7.22 12.50
C ASN A 98 16.55 8.27 11.75
N ASN A 99 16.08 9.52 11.61
CA ASN A 99 16.77 10.65 10.98
C ASN A 99 17.12 11.74 12.00
#